data_AF-A0A1F6Q466-F1
#
_entry.id   AF-A0A1F6Q466-F1
#
_cell.length_a   1.000
_cell.length_b   1.000
_cell.length_c   1.000
_cell.angle_alpha   90.00
_cell.angle_beta   90.00
_cell.angle_gamma   90.00
#
_symmetry.space_group_name_H-M   'P 1'
#
loop_
_entity.id
_entity.type
_entity.pdbx_description
1 polymer ?
#
loop_
_entity_poly.entity_id
_entity_poly.type
_entity_poly.pdbx_seq_one_letter_code
_entity_poly.pdbx_strand_id
1 'polypeptide(L)'
;MVRELTPKQKEVISEFIKIGKIEQACEQAGIARSTYYEWLKIPEFQKELQQQQEQVYESTVSSMKYLFSKAVETQEQLLNSENERVRLRVSSSII
;
A
#
# COMPACT_ATOMS: atom_id res chain seq x y z
N MET A 1 -2.26 -27.57 15.06
CA MET A 1 -2.31 -27.82 13.61
C MET A 1 -2.48 -26.48 12.93
N VAL A 2 -1.56 -26.08 12.06
CA VAL A 2 -1.74 -24.85 11.25
C VAL A 2 -2.83 -25.16 10.23
N ARG A 3 -3.96 -24.46 10.30
CA ARG A 3 -5.04 -24.65 9.34
C ARG A 3 -4.75 -23.81 8.10
N GLU A 4 -4.59 -24.45 6.95
CA GLU A 4 -4.41 -23.73 5.69
C GLU A 4 -5.67 -22.91 5.33
N LEU A 5 -5.47 -21.71 4.80
CA LEU A 5 -6.57 -20.87 4.33
C LEU A 5 -7.23 -21.49 3.11
N THR A 6 -8.56 -21.45 3.11
CA THR A 6 -9.38 -21.86 1.97
C THR A 6 -9.21 -20.92 0.77
N PRO A 7 -9.51 -21.37 -0.47
CA PRO A 7 -9.44 -20.50 -1.65
C PRO A 7 -10.25 -19.21 -1.50
N LYS A 8 -11.46 -19.29 -0.94
CA LYS A 8 -12.33 -18.11 -0.73
C LYS A 8 -11.78 -17.13 0.30
N GLN A 9 -11.09 -17.63 1.33
CA GLN A 9 -10.38 -16.79 2.30
C GLN A 9 -9.23 -16.03 1.64
N LYS A 10 -8.43 -16.70 0.81
CA LYS A 10 -7.34 -16.05 0.06
C LYS A 10 -7.87 -15.02 -0.93
N GLU A 11 -8.96 -15.34 -1.62
CA GLU A 11 -9.62 -14.47 -2.59
C GLU A 11 -10.12 -13.17 -1.92
N VAL A 12 -10.88 -13.26 -0.83
CA VAL A 12 -11.39 -12.05 -0.15
C VAL A 12 -10.27 -11.20 0.45
N ILE A 13 -9.18 -11.82 0.94
CA ILE A 13 -7.99 -11.06 1.39
C ILE A 13 -7.40 -10.31 0.20
N SER A 14 -7.19 -10.96 -0.94
CA SER A 14 -6.65 -10.31 -2.14
C SER A 14 -7.52 -9.13 -2.61
N GLU A 15 -8.84 -9.32 -2.68
CA GLU A 15 -9.77 -8.26 -3.07
C GLU A 15 -9.80 -7.11 -2.05
N PHE A 16 -9.74 -7.42 -0.76
CA PHE A 16 -9.69 -6.39 0.28
C PHE A 16 -8.42 -5.56 0.20
N ILE A 17 -7.27 -6.17 -0.03
CA ILE A 17 -5.99 -5.46 -0.18
C ILE A 17 -6.00 -4.51 -1.39
N LYS A 18 -6.69 -4.87 -2.48
CA LYS A 18 -6.81 -4.01 -3.67
C LYS A 18 -7.80 -2.85 -3.46
N ILE A 19 -8.95 -3.12 -2.85
CA ILE A 19 -10.09 -2.19 -2.81
C ILE A 19 -10.07 -1.31 -1.54
N GLY A 20 -9.63 -1.86 -0.42
CA GLY A 20 -9.63 -1.20 0.89
C GLY A 20 -11.01 -1.08 1.55
N LYS A 21 -12.06 -1.69 0.97
CA LYS A 21 -13.43 -1.70 1.52
C LYS A 21 -13.96 -3.12 1.67
N ILE A 22 -14.37 -3.48 2.89
CA ILE A 22 -14.80 -4.84 3.25
C ILE A 22 -16.04 -5.24 2.47
N GLU A 23 -17.04 -4.36 2.36
CA GLU A 23 -18.29 -4.60 1.64
C GLU A 23 -18.03 -5.05 0.20
N GLN A 24 -17.22 -4.27 -0.51
CA GLN A 24 -16.91 -4.50 -1.92
C GLN A 24 -16.00 -5.71 -2.09
N ALA A 25 -15.04 -5.94 -1.20
CA ALA A 25 -14.20 -7.13 -1.23
C ALA A 25 -15.01 -8.42 -1.04
N CYS A 26 -15.97 -8.41 -0.10
CA CYS A 26 -16.87 -9.54 0.13
C CYS A 26 -17.78 -9.79 -1.09
N GLU A 27 -18.30 -8.73 -1.71
CA GLU A 27 -19.11 -8.81 -2.93
C GLU A 27 -18.31 -9.44 -4.09
N GLN A 28 -17.09 -8.96 -4.33
CA GLN A 28 -16.22 -9.48 -5.41
C GLN A 28 -15.79 -10.94 -5.15
N ALA A 29 -15.51 -11.29 -3.90
CA ALA A 29 -15.19 -12.67 -3.52
C ALA A 29 -16.43 -13.60 -3.46
N GLY A 30 -17.64 -13.05 -3.61
CA GLY A 30 -18.90 -13.81 -3.55
C GLY A 30 -19.21 -14.40 -2.18
N ILE A 31 -18.88 -13.69 -1.10
CA ILE A 31 -19.15 -14.12 0.28
C ILE A 31 -20.02 -13.11 1.04
N ALA A 32 -20.74 -13.58 2.06
CA ALA A 32 -21.44 -12.69 2.98
C ALA A 32 -20.45 -12.00 3.93
N ARG A 33 -20.74 -10.75 4.32
CA ARG A 33 -19.95 -10.02 5.33
C ARG A 33 -19.85 -10.77 6.67
N SER A 34 -20.93 -11.43 7.09
CA SER A 34 -20.92 -12.26 8.30
C SER A 34 -19.87 -13.36 8.22
N THR A 35 -19.70 -14.01 7.06
CA THR A 35 -18.66 -15.02 6.82
C THR A 35 -17.26 -14.44 7.02
N TYR A 36 -17.01 -13.24 6.50
CA TYR A 36 -15.73 -12.55 6.71
C TYR A 36 -15.46 -12.27 8.19
N TYR A 37 -16.44 -11.74 8.93
CA TYR A 37 -16.29 -11.48 10.36
C TYR A 37 -16.14 -12.75 11.21
N GLU A 38 -16.74 -13.88 10.80
CA GLU A 38 -16.47 -15.17 11.43
C GLU A 38 -15.04 -15.66 11.14
N TRP A 39 -14.54 -15.47 9.91
CA TRP A 39 -13.15 -15.80 9.58
C TRP A 39 -12.15 -14.90 10.30
N LEU A 40 -12.50 -13.65 10.62
CA LEU A 40 -11.67 -12.81 11.49
C LEU A 40 -11.50 -13.38 12.90
N LYS A 41 -12.26 -14.39 13.33
CA LYS A 41 -12.01 -15.06 14.61
C LYS A 41 -10.99 -16.20 14.49
N ILE A 42 -10.58 -16.54 13.26
CA ILE A 42 -9.62 -17.59 12.96
C ILE A 42 -8.21 -16.98 12.97
N PRO A 43 -7.31 -17.41 13.86
CA PRO A 43 -5.98 -16.82 13.99
C PRO A 43 -5.16 -16.84 12.70
N GLU A 44 -5.25 -17.91 11.92
CA GLU A 44 -4.52 -18.05 10.65
C GLU A 44 -5.01 -17.05 9.60
N PHE A 45 -6.32 -16.78 9.56
CA PHE A 45 -6.90 -15.80 8.65
C PHE A 45 -6.50 -14.37 9.03
N GLN A 46 -6.56 -14.04 10.34
CA GLN A 46 -6.09 -12.75 10.84
C GLN A 46 -4.62 -12.52 10.52
N LYS A 47 -3.79 -13.54 10.75
CA LYS A 47 -2.35 -13.48 10.49
C LYS A 47 -2.06 -13.21 9.02
N GLU A 48 -2.67 -13.95 8.11
CA GLU A 48 -2.47 -13.74 6.67
C GLU A 48 -2.94 -12.34 6.25
N LEU A 49 -4.12 -11.92 6.70
CA LEU A 49 -4.64 -10.59 6.41
C LEU A 49 -3.66 -9.49 6.86
N GLN A 50 -3.17 -9.59 8.10
CA GLN A 50 -2.20 -8.64 8.64
C GLN A 50 -0.89 -8.64 7.83
N GLN A 51 -0.38 -9.81 7.48
CA GLN A 51 0.85 -9.94 6.69
C GLN A 51 0.72 -9.28 5.31
N GLN A 52 -0.40 -9.50 4.62
CA GLN A 52 -0.65 -8.88 3.32
C GLN A 52 -0.79 -7.35 3.43
N GLN A 53 -1.44 -6.85 4.49
CA GLN A 53 -1.55 -5.41 4.75
C GLN A 53 -0.18 -4.78 5.01
N GLU A 54 0.64 -5.42 5.84
CA GLU A 54 1.99 -4.96 6.16
C GLU A 54 2.87 -4.91 4.91
N GLN A 55 2.82 -5.95 4.07
CA GLN A 55 3.58 -5.99 2.82
C GLN A 55 3.22 -4.83 1.87
N VAL A 56 1.92 -4.52 1.72
CA VAL A 56 1.48 -3.37 0.90
C VAL A 56 1.90 -2.05 1.51
N TYR A 57 1.82 -1.91 2.83
CA TYR A 57 2.29 -0.72 3.53
C TYR A 57 3.79 -0.49 3.33
N GLU A 58 4.61 -1.51 3.57
CA GLU A 58 6.06 -1.44 3.38
C GLU A 58 6.45 -1.11 1.94
N SER A 59 5.78 -1.73 0.97
CA SER A 59 5.97 -1.43 -0.45
C SER A 59 5.64 0.03 -0.77
N THR A 60 4.50 0.52 -0.27
CA THR A 60 4.05 1.90 -0.46
C THR A 60 5.03 2.90 0.14
N VAL A 61 5.46 2.68 1.39
CA VAL A 61 6.46 3.53 2.06
C VAL A 61 7.78 3.52 1.30
N SER A 62 8.20 2.38 0.78
CA SER A 62 9.42 2.27 -0.02
C SER A 62 9.31 3.05 -1.33
N SER A 63 8.17 2.97 -2.03
CA SER A 63 7.91 3.77 -3.23
C SER A 63 7.89 5.26 -2.93
N MET A 64 7.28 5.69 -1.81
CA MET A 64 7.30 7.09 -1.38
C MET A 64 8.74 7.56 -1.14
N LYS A 65 9.54 6.81 -0.38
CA LYS A 65 10.95 7.13 -0.15
C LYS A 65 11.73 7.29 -1.46
N TYR A 66 11.53 6.36 -2.40
CA TYR A 66 12.15 6.42 -3.72
C TYR A 66 11.76 7.70 -4.49
N LEU A 67 10.46 8.04 -4.52
CA LEU A 67 9.97 9.25 -5.19
C LEU A 67 10.51 10.53 -4.53
N PHE A 68 10.61 10.55 -3.19
CA PHE A 68 11.24 11.66 -2.47
C PHE A 68 12.73 11.79 -2.82
N SER A 69 13.49 10.70 -2.83
CA SER A 69 14.89 10.72 -3.25
C SER A 69 15.03 11.26 -4.68
N LYS A 70 14.16 10.84 -5.60
CA LYS A 70 14.14 11.37 -6.97
C LYS A 70 13.80 12.85 -7.06
N ALA A 71 12.88 13.34 -6.22
CA ALA A 71 12.56 14.75 -6.15
C ALA A 71 13.77 15.58 -5.66
N VAL A 72 14.46 15.11 -4.61
CA VAL A 72 15.66 15.77 -4.07
C VAL A 72 16.80 15.77 -5.08
N GLU A 73 17.09 14.63 -5.74
CA GLU A 73 18.08 14.55 -6.83
C GLU A 73 17.77 15.54 -7.95
N THR A 74 16.50 15.65 -8.34
CA THR A 74 16.06 16.59 -9.37
C THR A 74 16.26 18.05 -8.92
N GLN A 75 15.95 18.37 -7.65
CA GLN A 75 16.18 19.70 -7.11
C GLN A 75 17.68 20.05 -7.08
N GLU A 76 18.54 19.12 -6.65
CA GLU A 76 20.00 19.28 -6.68
C GLU A 76 20.52 19.56 -8.09
N GLN A 77 20.03 18.82 -9.10
CA GLN A 77 20.39 19.07 -10.49
C GLN A 77 19.97 20.47 -10.95
N LEU A 78 18.76 20.91 -10.59
CA LEU A 78 18.25 22.23 -10.98
C LEU A 78 18.93 23.38 -10.24
N LEU A 79 19.42 23.17 -9.02
CA LEU A 79 20.27 24.14 -8.31
C LEU A 79 21.57 24.42 -9.07
N ASN A 80 22.05 23.47 -9.86
CA ASN A 80 23.23 23.60 -10.71
C ASN A 80 22.92 24.05 -12.15
N SER A 81 21.67 24.42 -12.46
CA SER A 81 21.27 24.90 -13.79
C SER A 81 22.03 26.18 -14.16
N GLU A 82 22.43 26.37 -15.41
CA GLU A 82 23.02 27.64 -15.89
C GLU A 82 22.01 28.80 -15.88
N ASN A 83 20.70 28.51 -15.87
CA ASN A 83 19.65 29.51 -15.85
C ASN A 83 19.39 30.03 -14.43
N GLU A 84 19.77 31.29 -14.18
CA GLU A 84 19.63 31.94 -12.88
C GLU A 84 18.18 31.95 -12.36
N ARG A 85 17.19 32.13 -13.24
CA ARG A 85 15.77 32.13 -12.83
C ARG A 85 15.32 30.74 -12.36
N VAL A 86 15.84 29.68 -12.98
CA VAL A 86 15.57 28.29 -12.58
C VAL A 86 16.21 28.00 -11.23
N ARG A 87 17.49 28.36 -11.04
CA ARG A 87 18.19 28.21 -9.77
C ARG A 87 17.44 28.92 -8.64
N LEU A 88 17.11 30.21 -8.82
CA LEU A 88 16.42 31.02 -7.81
C LEU A 88 15.07 30.40 -7.41
N ARG A 89 14.28 29.95 -8.38
CA ARG A 89 12.97 29.32 -8.11
C ARG A 89 13.11 28.04 -7.30
N VAL A 90 14.06 27.18 -7.64
CA VAL A 90 14.30 25.93 -6.90
C VAL A 90 14.82 26.22 -5.49
N SER A 91 15.77 27.16 -5.33
CA SER A 91 16.23 27.60 -4.01
C SER A 91 15.10 28.10 -3.11
N SER A 92 14.11 28.82 -3.65
CA SER A 92 12.94 29.26 -2.89
C SER A 92 11.88 28.18 -2.63
N SER A 93 11.97 27.04 -3.32
CA SER A 93 11.00 25.95 -3.22
C SER A 93 11.47 24.82 -2.28
N ILE A 94 12.74 24.85 -1.87
CA ILE A 94 13.28 23.96 -0.84
C ILE A 94 12.72 24.43 0.51
N ILE A 95 11.86 23.62 1.13
CA ILE A 95 11.25 23.83 2.45
C ILE A 95 11.74 22.72 3.38
#